data_AF-A0AAN7VZ29-F1
#
_entry.id   AF-A0AAN7VZ29-F1
#
_cell.length_a   1.000
_cell.length_b   1.000
_cell.length_c   1.000
_cell.angle_alpha   90.00
_cell.angle_beta   90.00
_cell.angle_gamma   90.00
#
_symmetry.space_group_name_H-M   'P 1'
#
loop_
_entity.id
_entity.type
_entity.pdbx_description
1 polymer ?
#
loop_
_entity_poly.entity_id
_entity_poly.type
_entity_poly.pdbx_seq_one_letter_code
_entity_poly.pdbx_strand_id
1 'polypeptide(L)'
;MARHRHGSPYGIPVTTLGATEVHIPERYDTLSLLCMNPRIIDHSFYMRIQQWATFTGTEAVHWVTPAWDSASRLQVTPGAGYLSICSHMNWTAAADMTALVQCKTQHNDQRSDCATCHPLLKCGSCSAEFQVSIQQLKENTRDIVITKWFNLGSGEAPSDPQWRRHMYTTGSTLTILQADRSNGVQALYEQQAEKSYMSLTEENERTIIDMDFQHSFEGFGNRKHWIRGA
;
A
#
# COMPACT_ATOMS: atom_id res chain seq x y z
N MET A 1 18.02 13.86 3.58
CA MET A 1 18.61 12.50 3.58
C MET A 1 20.13 12.54 3.43
N ALA A 2 20.81 13.46 4.14
CA ALA A 2 22.23 13.75 4.00
C ALA A 2 23.17 12.59 4.41
N ARG A 3 22.65 11.57 5.10
CA ARG A 3 23.42 10.45 5.67
C ARG A 3 24.06 9.53 4.63
N HIS A 4 23.47 9.35 3.44
CA HIS A 4 24.04 8.49 2.40
C HIS A 4 25.35 9.04 1.83
N ARG A 5 25.58 10.35 1.94
CA ARG A 5 26.83 11.02 1.55
C ARG A 5 27.73 11.39 2.71
N HIS A 6 27.17 11.77 3.87
CA HIS A 6 27.95 12.38 4.98
C HIS A 6 28.14 11.49 6.21
N GLY A 7 27.53 10.31 6.28
CA GLY A 7 27.75 9.33 7.35
C GLY A 7 26.91 9.55 8.62
N SER A 8 27.17 8.68 9.61
CA SER A 8 26.35 8.48 10.83
C SER A 8 25.98 9.76 11.63
N PRO A 9 26.84 10.80 11.75
CA PRO A 9 26.52 11.99 12.56
C PRO A 9 25.45 12.92 11.96
N TYR A 10 25.08 12.75 10.68
CA TYR A 10 24.31 13.75 9.92
C TYR A 10 22.92 13.27 9.46
N GLY A 11 22.33 12.26 10.11
CA GLY A 11 20.97 11.79 9.80
C GLY A 11 20.53 10.52 10.54
N ILE A 12 19.42 9.92 10.09
CA ILE A 12 18.80 8.68 10.60
C ILE A 12 19.18 7.49 9.68
N PRO A 13 19.58 6.30 10.19
CA PRO A 13 19.87 5.15 9.33
C PRO A 13 18.66 4.74 8.48
N VAL A 14 18.89 4.35 7.23
CA VAL A 14 17.79 3.95 6.33
C VAL A 14 17.01 2.76 6.90
N THR A 15 17.69 1.82 7.55
CA THR A 15 17.08 0.65 8.17
C THR A 15 16.05 0.98 9.25
N THR A 16 16.18 2.12 9.95
CA THR A 16 15.19 2.50 10.99
C THR A 16 13.89 3.05 10.40
N LEU A 17 13.86 3.35 9.10
CA LEU A 17 12.62 3.66 8.38
C LEU A 17 11.93 2.37 7.91
N GLY A 18 12.58 1.21 8.07
CA GLY A 18 11.96 -0.09 7.91
C GLY A 18 11.12 -0.42 9.14
N ALA A 19 9.82 -0.57 8.95
CA ALA A 19 8.90 -0.89 10.03
C ALA A 19 7.71 -1.68 9.51
N THR A 20 7.12 -2.48 10.40
CA THR A 20 5.80 -3.09 10.22
C THR A 20 4.88 -2.51 11.28
N GLU A 21 3.86 -1.79 10.85
CA GLU A 21 2.83 -1.24 11.73
C GLU A 21 1.56 -2.04 11.59
N VAL A 22 0.88 -2.29 12.70
CA VAL A 22 -0.41 -2.97 12.74
C VAL A 22 -1.37 -2.04 13.44
N HIS A 23 -2.57 -1.91 12.87
CA HIS A 23 -3.60 -1.03 13.39
C HIS A 23 -4.96 -1.72 13.28
N ILE A 24 -5.67 -1.81 14.40
CA ILE A 24 -7.03 -2.35 14.47
C ILE A 24 -7.92 -1.22 15.04
N PRO A 25 -8.60 -0.44 14.18
CA PRO A 25 -9.53 0.58 14.63
C PRO A 25 -10.68 -0.04 15.44
N GLU A 26 -10.98 0.53 16.61
CA GLU A 26 -12.07 0.03 17.48
C GLU A 26 -13.47 0.11 16.86
N ARG A 27 -13.64 0.91 15.78
CA ARG A 27 -14.94 1.17 15.14
C ARG A 27 -15.21 0.33 13.90
N TYR A 28 -14.22 -0.38 13.38
CA TYR A 28 -14.34 -1.16 12.15
C TYR A 28 -13.73 -2.52 12.36
N ASP A 29 -14.39 -3.56 11.86
CA ASP A 29 -13.87 -4.93 11.77
C ASP A 29 -12.82 -5.03 10.65
N THR A 30 -11.83 -4.14 10.71
CA THR A 30 -10.74 -4.03 9.76
C THR A 30 -9.42 -4.13 10.50
N LEU A 31 -8.54 -5.02 10.05
CA LEU A 31 -7.13 -5.02 10.42
C LEU A 31 -6.34 -4.34 9.32
N SER A 32 -5.50 -3.37 9.68
CA SER A 32 -4.54 -2.74 8.76
C SER A 32 -3.13 -3.15 9.15
N LEU A 33 -2.33 -3.56 8.16
CA LEU A 33 -0.90 -3.79 8.33
C LEU A 33 -0.13 -2.97 7.30
N LEU A 34 0.96 -2.33 7.71
CA LEU A 34 1.77 -1.44 6.89
C LEU A 34 3.24 -1.80 7.04
N CYS A 35 3.83 -2.36 5.98
CA CYS A 35 5.24 -2.76 5.93
C CYS A 35 6.01 -1.81 5.03
N MET A 36 6.98 -1.09 5.59
CA MET A 36 7.84 -0.15 4.89
C MET A 36 9.24 -0.74 4.75
N ASN A 37 9.78 -0.72 3.53
CA ASN A 37 11.07 -1.31 3.17
C ASN A 37 11.86 -0.26 2.37
N PRO A 38 12.66 0.58 3.05
CA PRO A 38 13.41 1.66 2.43
C PRO A 38 14.77 1.18 1.87
N ARG A 39 15.29 1.84 0.84
CA ARG A 39 16.59 1.51 0.21
C ARG A 39 17.21 2.74 -0.47
N ILE A 40 18.53 2.73 -0.64
CA ILE A 40 19.24 3.67 -1.51
C ILE A 40 19.69 2.91 -2.76
N ILE A 41 19.33 3.43 -3.94
CA ILE A 41 19.73 2.90 -5.25
C ILE A 41 20.22 4.08 -6.07
N ASP A 42 21.46 4.00 -6.58
CA ASP A 42 22.09 5.06 -7.37
C ASP A 42 21.89 6.46 -6.75
N HIS A 43 22.27 6.61 -5.48
CA HIS A 43 22.14 7.83 -4.69
C HIS A 43 20.72 8.36 -4.46
N SER A 44 19.68 7.66 -4.92
CA SER A 44 18.29 8.04 -4.73
C SER A 44 17.63 7.16 -3.66
N PHE A 45 16.72 7.74 -2.90
CA PHE A 45 15.95 7.06 -1.88
C PHE A 45 14.71 6.42 -2.48
N TYR A 46 14.70 5.10 -2.43
CA TYR A 46 13.55 4.30 -2.84
C TYR A 46 12.85 3.72 -1.63
N MET A 47 11.55 3.51 -1.77
CA MET A 47 10.75 2.90 -0.72
C MET A 47 9.72 1.97 -1.33
N ARG A 48 9.71 0.71 -0.88
CA ARG A 48 8.59 -0.19 -1.07
C ARG A 48 7.72 -0.14 0.18
N ILE A 49 6.42 -0.01 -0.01
CA ILE A 49 5.45 -0.14 1.07
C ILE A 49 4.45 -1.21 0.66
N GLN A 50 4.19 -2.18 1.52
CA GLN A 50 3.07 -3.10 1.37
C GLN A 50 2.06 -2.81 2.47
N GLN A 51 0.84 -2.48 2.06
CA GLN A 51 -0.26 -2.19 2.94
C GLN A 51 -1.34 -3.26 2.77
N TRP A 52 -1.82 -3.77 3.88
CA TRP A 52 -2.92 -4.73 3.96
C TRP A 52 -4.10 -4.08 4.66
N ALA A 53 -5.29 -4.35 4.14
CA ALA A 53 -6.54 -4.13 4.84
C ALA A 53 -7.36 -5.42 4.77
N THR A 54 -7.48 -6.09 5.92
CA THR A 54 -8.28 -7.29 6.12
C THR A 54 -9.63 -6.88 6.66
N PHE A 55 -10.69 -7.21 5.95
CA PHE A 55 -12.07 -6.96 6.36
C PHE A 55 -12.69 -8.28 6.83
N THR A 56 -13.34 -8.28 7.99
CA THR A 56 -14.01 -9.46 8.57
C THR A 56 -15.53 -9.26 8.70
N GLY A 57 -16.30 -10.35 8.71
CA GLY A 57 -17.74 -10.34 9.03
C GLY A 57 -18.68 -10.12 7.83
N THR A 58 -19.98 -9.96 8.10
CA THR A 58 -21.01 -9.69 7.07
C THR A 58 -20.78 -8.37 6.35
N GLU A 59 -20.07 -7.43 6.97
CA GLU A 59 -19.63 -6.21 6.30
C GLU A 59 -18.64 -6.52 5.17
N ALA A 60 -17.67 -7.44 5.34
CA ALA A 60 -16.73 -7.85 4.28
C ALA A 60 -17.45 -8.34 3.00
N VAL A 61 -18.66 -8.91 3.16
CA VAL A 61 -19.53 -9.31 2.04
C VAL A 61 -20.05 -8.09 1.28
N HIS A 62 -20.47 -7.02 1.96
CA HIS A 62 -20.97 -5.78 1.32
C HIS A 62 -19.88 -4.93 0.64
N TRP A 63 -18.62 -5.04 1.07
CA TRP A 63 -17.51 -4.23 0.55
C TRP A 63 -16.86 -4.77 -0.73
N VAL A 64 -17.03 -6.07 -1.03
CA VAL A 64 -16.32 -6.73 -2.15
C VAL A 64 -17.24 -7.56 -3.04
N THR A 65 -18.42 -7.99 -2.58
CA THR A 65 -19.35 -8.66 -3.49
C THR A 65 -20.10 -7.62 -4.33
N PRO A 66 -20.14 -7.76 -5.66
CA PRO A 66 -21.29 -7.26 -6.39
C PRO A 66 -22.46 -8.11 -5.90
N ALA A 67 -23.42 -7.52 -5.18
CA ALA A 67 -24.70 -8.19 -5.10
C ALA A 67 -25.12 -8.47 -6.55
N TRP A 68 -25.44 -9.73 -6.86
CA TRP A 68 -25.78 -10.20 -8.21
C TRP A 68 -27.12 -9.61 -8.72
N ASP A 69 -27.61 -8.53 -8.12
CA ASP A 69 -28.60 -7.67 -8.75
C ASP A 69 -27.89 -6.65 -9.65
N SER A 70 -28.41 -6.46 -10.84
CA SER A 70 -27.84 -5.62 -11.89
C SER A 70 -27.87 -4.11 -11.59
N ALA A 71 -27.95 -3.70 -10.32
CA ALA A 71 -28.10 -2.30 -9.90
C ALA A 71 -27.13 -1.85 -8.77
N SER A 72 -26.43 -2.75 -8.09
CA SER A 72 -25.65 -2.42 -6.89
C SER A 72 -24.15 -2.20 -7.21
N ARG A 73 -23.80 -0.92 -7.44
CA ARG A 73 -22.40 -0.45 -7.46
C ARG A 73 -21.78 -0.71 -6.07
N LEU A 74 -20.60 -1.34 -6.02
CA LEU A 74 -19.80 -1.46 -4.79
C LEU A 74 -19.70 -0.08 -4.12
N GLN A 75 -20.33 0.11 -2.96
CA GLN A 75 -20.19 1.32 -2.17
C GLN A 75 -19.04 1.09 -1.20
N VAL A 76 -17.84 1.49 -1.60
CA VAL A 76 -16.72 1.58 -0.67
C VAL A 76 -16.90 2.87 0.16
N THR A 77 -17.74 2.78 1.19
CA THR A 77 -17.99 3.81 2.21
C THR A 77 -16.72 4.11 3.05
N PRO A 78 -16.45 5.35 3.46
CA PRO A 78 -15.12 5.77 3.91
C PRO A 78 -14.87 5.45 5.40
N GLY A 79 -14.68 4.18 5.74
CA GLY A 79 -13.86 3.79 6.91
C GLY A 79 -12.37 3.67 6.54
N ALA A 80 -12.08 3.53 5.24
CA ALA A 80 -10.74 3.31 4.67
C ALA A 80 -9.92 4.59 4.50
N GLY A 81 -9.98 5.54 5.45
CA GLY A 81 -9.04 6.67 5.50
C GLY A 81 -7.57 6.24 5.63
N TYR A 82 -7.33 4.94 5.77
CA TYR A 82 -6.02 4.32 5.91
C TYR A 82 -5.42 3.89 4.56
N LEU A 83 -6.23 3.53 3.56
CA LEU A 83 -5.72 3.08 2.26
C LEU A 83 -5.30 4.28 1.41
N SER A 84 -4.00 4.43 1.17
CA SER A 84 -3.47 5.48 0.31
C SER A 84 -2.36 4.95 -0.57
N ILE A 85 -2.36 5.35 -1.83
CA ILE A 85 -1.23 5.05 -2.73
C ILE A 85 -0.22 6.18 -2.60
N CYS A 86 -0.63 7.43 -2.82
CA CYS A 86 0.21 8.62 -2.64
C CYS A 86 -0.67 9.83 -2.27
N SER A 87 -0.07 10.99 -2.05
CA SER A 87 -0.81 12.24 -1.78
C SER A 87 -1.81 12.59 -2.88
N HIS A 88 -1.56 12.15 -4.12
CA HIS A 88 -2.47 12.36 -5.26
C HIS A 88 -3.60 11.35 -5.34
N MET A 89 -3.51 10.24 -4.60
CA MET A 89 -4.40 9.10 -4.69
C MET A 89 -4.84 8.68 -3.28
N ASN A 90 -5.85 9.38 -2.77
CA ASN A 90 -6.53 9.02 -1.54
C ASN A 90 -7.84 8.28 -1.88
N TRP A 91 -8.06 7.15 -1.22
CA TRP A 91 -9.22 6.28 -1.40
C TRP A 91 -10.55 6.98 -1.09
N THR A 92 -10.56 7.98 -0.21
CA THR A 92 -11.78 8.68 0.22
C THR A 92 -12.43 9.54 -0.88
N ALA A 93 -11.71 9.86 -1.95
CA ALA A 93 -12.16 10.76 -3.01
C ALA A 93 -12.28 10.09 -4.40
N ALA A 94 -11.92 8.81 -4.52
CA ALA A 94 -11.60 8.18 -5.79
C ALA A 94 -12.65 7.17 -6.26
N ALA A 95 -13.58 7.59 -7.14
CA ALA A 95 -14.43 6.65 -7.88
C ALA A 95 -13.60 5.59 -8.65
N ASP A 96 -12.39 5.95 -9.05
CA ASP A 96 -11.48 5.09 -9.82
C ASP A 96 -10.87 3.94 -9.01
N MET A 97 -10.64 4.12 -7.69
CA MET A 97 -10.11 3.04 -6.85
C MET A 97 -11.17 1.96 -6.59
N THR A 98 -12.43 2.36 -6.41
CA THR A 98 -13.55 1.43 -6.34
C THR A 98 -13.67 0.63 -7.64
N ALA A 99 -13.56 1.29 -8.80
CA ALA A 99 -13.60 0.61 -10.09
C ALA A 99 -12.42 -0.37 -10.27
N LEU A 100 -11.22 0.00 -9.82
CA LEU A 100 -10.05 -0.89 -9.84
C LEU A 100 -10.28 -2.15 -8.99
N VAL A 101 -10.75 -1.99 -7.75
CA VAL A 101 -11.05 -3.12 -6.85
C VAL A 101 -12.13 -4.01 -7.42
N GLN A 102 -13.24 -3.44 -7.89
CA GLN A 102 -14.31 -4.20 -8.56
C GLN A 102 -13.77 -5.03 -9.73
N CYS A 103 -12.95 -4.39 -10.58
CA CYS A 103 -12.37 -5.05 -11.74
C CYS A 103 -11.41 -6.18 -11.34
N LYS A 104 -10.57 -5.96 -10.31
CA LYS A 104 -9.69 -6.99 -9.74
C LYS A 104 -10.48 -8.18 -9.19
N THR A 105 -11.57 -7.92 -8.46
CA THR A 105 -12.45 -8.97 -7.92
C THR A 105 -13.07 -9.78 -9.05
N GLN A 106 -13.61 -9.12 -10.08
CA GLN A 106 -14.25 -9.77 -11.22
C GLN A 106 -13.29 -10.66 -12.01
N HIS A 107 -12.02 -10.25 -12.10
CA HIS A 107 -10.99 -11.03 -12.78
C HIS A 107 -10.27 -12.04 -11.89
N ASN A 108 -10.62 -12.12 -10.60
CA ASN A 108 -9.91 -12.93 -9.61
C ASN A 108 -8.38 -12.72 -9.64
N ASP A 109 -7.96 -11.49 -9.96
CA ASP A 109 -6.56 -11.07 -10.13
C ASP A 109 -5.74 -11.85 -11.21
N GLN A 110 -6.39 -12.58 -12.12
CA GLN A 110 -5.69 -13.43 -13.12
C GLN A 110 -5.46 -12.77 -14.48
N ARG A 111 -6.15 -11.65 -14.79
CA ARG A 111 -6.01 -10.98 -16.09
C ARG A 111 -4.90 -9.94 -16.10
N SER A 112 -3.92 -10.12 -16.99
CA SER A 112 -2.83 -9.18 -17.22
C SER A 112 -3.11 -8.12 -18.29
N ASP A 113 -4.13 -8.34 -19.13
CA ASP A 113 -4.46 -7.55 -20.32
C ASP A 113 -5.58 -6.53 -20.10
N CYS A 114 -6.14 -6.45 -18.89
CA CYS A 114 -7.23 -5.53 -18.60
C CYS A 114 -6.74 -4.08 -18.48
N ALA A 115 -7.32 -3.19 -19.29
CA ALA A 115 -7.06 -1.75 -19.30
C ALA A 115 -7.23 -1.07 -17.92
N THR A 116 -8.15 -1.59 -17.10
CA THR A 116 -8.47 -1.03 -15.77
C THR A 116 -7.60 -1.59 -14.67
N CYS A 117 -7.36 -2.91 -14.66
CA CYS A 117 -6.70 -3.61 -13.54
C CYS A 117 -5.36 -4.26 -13.90
N HIS A 118 -4.59 -3.58 -14.77
CA HIS A 118 -3.26 -4.02 -15.16
C HIS A 118 -2.40 -4.46 -13.96
N PRO A 119 -1.49 -5.44 -14.16
CA PRO A 119 -0.68 -5.98 -13.07
C PRO A 119 0.19 -4.95 -12.36
N LEU A 120 0.58 -3.86 -13.03
CA LEU A 120 1.36 -2.77 -12.43
C LEU A 120 0.85 -1.44 -12.97
N LEU A 121 0.47 -0.56 -12.06
CA LEU A 121 -0.11 0.74 -12.32
C LEU A 121 0.83 1.84 -11.82
N LYS A 122 0.66 3.06 -12.31
CA LYS A 122 1.38 4.24 -11.82
C LYS A 122 0.49 5.45 -11.71
N CYS A 123 0.85 6.34 -10.80
CA CYS A 123 0.25 7.67 -10.69
C CYS A 123 0.69 8.54 -11.88
N GLY A 124 -0.24 9.26 -12.50
CA GLY A 124 0.07 10.24 -13.55
C GLY A 124 0.80 11.50 -13.05
N SER A 125 0.76 11.78 -11.74
CA SER A 125 1.31 13.00 -11.14
C SER A 125 2.66 12.81 -10.44
N CYS A 126 3.04 11.58 -10.08
CA CYS A 126 4.32 11.30 -9.42
C CYS A 126 4.95 9.98 -9.87
N SER A 127 6.10 9.63 -9.29
CA SER A 127 6.83 8.39 -9.57
C SER A 127 6.23 7.14 -8.90
N ALA A 128 5.11 7.26 -8.18
CA ALA A 128 4.53 6.14 -7.46
C ALA A 128 4.01 5.08 -8.44
N GLU A 129 4.58 3.89 -8.36
CA GLU A 129 4.09 2.67 -9.00
C GLU A 129 3.42 1.79 -7.95
N PHE A 130 2.39 1.06 -8.32
CA PHE A 130 1.64 0.24 -7.37
C PHE A 130 0.94 -0.96 -8.01
N GLN A 131 0.70 -1.95 -7.17
CA GLN A 131 -0.11 -3.13 -7.44
C GLN A 131 -1.21 -3.21 -6.39
N VAL A 132 -2.38 -3.67 -6.81
CA VAL A 132 -3.50 -4.00 -5.94
C VAL A 132 -3.84 -5.46 -6.17
N SER A 133 -3.83 -6.28 -5.12
CA SER A 133 -4.33 -7.65 -5.15
C SER A 133 -5.44 -7.83 -4.14
N ILE A 134 -6.36 -8.74 -4.46
CA ILE A 134 -7.47 -9.10 -3.58
C ILE A 134 -7.32 -10.56 -3.23
N GLN A 135 -7.27 -10.85 -1.94
CA GLN A 135 -7.02 -12.18 -1.43
C GLN A 135 -8.06 -12.55 -0.38
N GLN A 136 -8.05 -13.82 0.01
CA GLN A 136 -8.83 -14.34 1.12
C GLN A 136 -7.92 -15.21 1.97
N LEU A 137 -7.41 -14.66 3.07
CA LEU A 137 -6.51 -15.37 3.98
C LEU A 137 -7.25 -16.28 4.96
N LYS A 138 -8.47 -15.91 5.37
CA LYS A 138 -9.30 -16.68 6.30
C LYS A 138 -10.72 -16.85 5.75
N GLU A 139 -11.47 -17.77 6.35
CA GLU A 139 -12.89 -17.91 6.06
C GLU A 139 -13.62 -16.60 6.40
N ASN A 140 -14.49 -16.14 5.50
CA ASN A 140 -15.24 -14.89 5.65
C ASN A 140 -14.40 -13.61 5.76
N THR A 141 -13.15 -13.62 5.28
CA THR A 141 -12.34 -12.40 5.12
C THR A 141 -12.17 -12.00 3.68
N ARG A 142 -11.93 -10.71 3.47
CA ARG A 142 -11.41 -10.17 2.21
C ARG A 142 -10.24 -9.27 2.52
N ASP A 143 -9.14 -9.51 1.82
CA ASP A 143 -7.87 -8.87 2.08
C ASP A 143 -7.50 -8.03 0.84
N ILE A 144 -7.44 -6.71 1.02
CA ILE A 144 -6.91 -5.80 0.00
C ILE A 144 -5.44 -5.58 0.30
N VAL A 145 -4.58 -5.94 -0.64
CA VAL A 145 -3.13 -5.72 -0.54
C VAL A 145 -2.74 -4.68 -1.57
N ILE A 146 -2.13 -3.58 -1.10
CA ILE A 146 -1.57 -2.54 -1.93
C ILE A 146 -0.06 -2.56 -1.74
N THR A 147 0.67 -2.92 -2.79
CA THR A 147 2.13 -2.75 -2.80
C THR A 147 2.48 -1.56 -3.65
N LYS A 148 3.28 -0.64 -3.12
CA LYS A 148 3.66 0.60 -3.79
C LYS A 148 5.15 0.83 -3.70
N TRP A 149 5.71 1.38 -4.77
CA TRP A 149 7.12 1.72 -4.90
C TRP A 149 7.26 3.20 -5.22
N PHE A 150 8.20 3.84 -4.54
CA PHE A 150 8.52 5.25 -4.72
C PHE A 150 9.99 5.42 -5.06
N ASN A 151 10.27 6.36 -5.96
CA ASN A 151 11.55 7.05 -6.00
C ASN A 151 11.33 8.46 -5.45
N LEU A 152 11.92 8.72 -4.28
CA LEU A 152 11.80 9.96 -3.53
C LEU A 152 12.98 10.91 -3.80
N GLY A 153 13.85 10.55 -4.74
CA GLY A 153 15.03 11.33 -5.12
C GLY A 153 16.17 11.23 -4.13
N SER A 154 17.20 12.04 -4.38
CA SER A 154 18.41 12.11 -3.57
C SER A 154 18.17 12.66 -2.16
N GLY A 155 17.13 13.49 -2.01
CA GLY A 155 16.81 14.14 -0.75
C GLY A 155 17.95 15.03 -0.22
N GLU A 156 18.76 15.58 -1.14
CA GLU A 156 19.87 16.50 -0.85
C GLU A 156 19.37 17.87 -0.37
N ALA A 157 18.20 18.30 -0.84
CA ALA A 157 17.55 19.53 -0.42
C ALA A 157 16.04 19.33 -0.28
N PRO A 158 15.34 20.12 0.56
CA PRO A 158 13.86 20.13 0.58
C PRO A 158 13.24 20.48 -0.79
N SER A 159 14.04 21.10 -1.67
CA SER A 159 13.66 21.45 -3.02
C SER A 159 13.78 20.29 -4.04
N ASP A 160 14.24 19.10 -3.64
CA ASP A 160 14.41 17.95 -4.54
C ASP A 160 13.14 17.72 -5.36
N PRO A 161 13.21 17.78 -6.71
CA PRO A 161 12.02 17.70 -7.54
C PRO A 161 11.24 16.41 -7.38
N GLN A 162 11.91 15.28 -7.10
CA GLN A 162 11.22 14.01 -6.89
C GLN A 162 10.48 14.03 -5.56
N TRP A 163 11.15 14.43 -4.48
CA TRP A 163 10.54 14.58 -3.16
C TRP A 163 9.31 15.50 -3.20
N ARG A 164 9.45 16.69 -3.81
CA ARG A 164 8.39 17.69 -3.88
C ARG A 164 7.13 17.20 -4.57
N ARG A 165 7.24 16.30 -5.55
CA ARG A 165 6.06 15.71 -6.21
C ARG A 165 5.19 14.93 -5.22
N HIS A 166 5.73 14.42 -4.12
CA HIS A 166 4.96 13.68 -3.12
C HIS A 166 4.37 14.56 -2.00
N MET A 167 4.74 15.85 -1.95
CA MET A 167 4.34 16.76 -0.86
C MET A 167 3.03 17.49 -1.10
N TYR A 168 2.63 17.67 -2.36
CA TYR A 168 1.44 18.44 -2.70
C TYR A 168 0.30 17.51 -3.09
N THR A 169 -0.87 17.75 -2.51
CA THR A 169 -2.13 17.23 -3.02
C THR A 169 -2.47 18.08 -4.24
N THR A 170 -2.21 17.59 -5.46
CA THR A 170 -2.77 18.26 -6.63
C THR A 170 -4.28 18.01 -6.65
N GLY A 171 -5.07 19.09 -6.71
CA GLY A 171 -6.53 19.03 -6.82
C GLY A 171 -7.02 18.56 -8.19
N SER A 172 -6.28 17.68 -8.84
CA SER A 172 -6.51 17.21 -10.21
C SER A 172 -7.03 15.79 -10.23
N THR A 173 -7.92 15.53 -11.18
CA THR A 173 -8.43 14.22 -11.58
C THR A 173 -7.38 13.12 -11.46
N LEU A 174 -7.72 12.06 -10.73
CA LEU A 174 -6.89 10.87 -10.60
C LEU A 174 -6.55 10.35 -12.00
N THR A 175 -5.27 10.30 -12.30
CA THR A 175 -4.79 9.70 -13.55
C THR A 175 -4.02 8.44 -13.17
N ILE A 176 -4.60 7.29 -13.48
CA ILE A 176 -3.98 5.98 -13.33
C ILE A 176 -3.51 5.53 -14.71
N LEU A 177 -2.23 5.17 -14.81
CA LEU A 177 -1.61 4.73 -16.06
C LEU A 177 -1.02 3.33 -15.88
N GLN A 178 -0.80 2.62 -16.97
CA GLN A 178 0.02 1.41 -16.97
C GLN A 178 1.50 1.78 -16.71
N ALA A 179 2.15 1.05 -15.81
CA ALA A 179 3.57 1.23 -15.54
C ALA A 179 4.46 0.42 -16.50
N ASP A 180 5.72 0.83 -16.65
CA ASP A 180 6.73 0.06 -17.38
C ASP A 180 7.30 -1.01 -16.47
N ARG A 181 7.07 -2.29 -16.81
CA ARG A 181 7.53 -3.43 -16.01
C ARG A 181 9.03 -3.72 -16.13
N SER A 182 9.71 -3.14 -17.11
CA SER A 182 11.12 -3.44 -17.40
C SER A 182 12.05 -2.40 -16.80
N ASN A 183 11.65 -1.13 -16.85
CA ASN A 183 12.50 0.01 -16.44
C ASN A 183 11.82 0.94 -15.43
N GLY A 184 10.67 0.55 -14.88
CA GLY A 184 9.95 1.32 -13.87
C GLY A 184 10.62 1.33 -12.49
N VAL A 185 10.05 2.13 -11.59
CA VAL A 185 10.52 2.25 -10.19
C VAL A 185 10.50 0.89 -9.49
N GLN A 186 9.45 0.10 -9.71
CA GLN A 186 9.32 -1.25 -9.18
C GLN A 186 10.43 -2.16 -9.70
N ALA A 187 10.73 -2.12 -11.00
CA ALA A 187 11.75 -2.97 -11.61
C ALA A 187 13.15 -2.66 -11.05
N LEU A 188 13.50 -1.37 -10.98
CA LEU A 188 14.78 -0.92 -10.41
C LEU A 188 14.91 -1.30 -8.93
N TYR A 189 13.82 -1.20 -8.16
CA TYR A 189 13.82 -1.58 -6.75
C TYR A 189 14.00 -3.09 -6.57
N GLU A 190 13.16 -3.90 -7.22
CA GLU A 190 13.14 -5.35 -7.00
C GLU A 190 14.40 -6.06 -7.53
N GLN A 191 15.08 -5.50 -8.55
CA GLN A 191 16.38 -6.01 -9.00
C GLN A 191 17.46 -6.00 -7.92
N GLN A 192 17.34 -5.09 -6.95
CA GLN A 192 18.32 -4.91 -5.87
C GLN A 192 17.76 -5.31 -4.51
N ALA A 193 16.51 -5.74 -4.43
CA ALA A 193 15.87 -6.04 -3.14
C ALA A 193 16.45 -7.32 -2.52
N GLU A 194 17.00 -7.23 -1.32
CA GLU A 194 17.40 -8.41 -0.52
C GLU A 194 16.21 -9.31 -0.23
N LYS A 195 15.05 -8.70 0.01
CA LYS A 195 13.79 -9.39 0.27
C LYS A 195 12.85 -9.19 -0.90
N SER A 196 12.57 -10.28 -1.61
CA SER A 196 11.64 -10.26 -2.73
C SER A 196 10.24 -9.82 -2.31
N TYR A 197 9.49 -9.26 -3.25
CA TYR A 197 8.07 -8.97 -3.09
C TYR A 197 7.28 -10.18 -2.55
N MET A 198 7.49 -11.37 -3.12
CA MET A 198 6.80 -12.61 -2.70
C MET A 198 7.10 -13.00 -1.25
N SER A 199 8.38 -12.97 -0.86
CA SER A 199 8.77 -13.29 0.51
C SER A 199 8.21 -12.30 1.53
N LEU A 200 8.10 -11.01 1.18
CA LEU A 200 7.44 -10.01 2.02
C LEU A 200 5.94 -10.30 2.15
N THR A 201 5.28 -10.63 1.05
CA THR A 201 3.85 -10.98 1.05
C THR A 201 3.60 -12.19 1.96
N GLU A 202 4.32 -13.29 1.79
CA GLU A 202 4.18 -14.50 2.62
C GLU A 202 4.41 -14.23 4.12
N GLU A 203 5.38 -13.37 4.47
CA GLU A 203 5.61 -13.00 5.87
C GLU A 203 4.48 -12.16 6.46
N ASN A 204 3.90 -11.26 5.67
CA ASN A 204 2.78 -10.44 6.09
C ASN A 204 1.50 -11.27 6.19
N GLU A 205 1.29 -12.21 5.27
CA GLU A 205 0.21 -13.21 5.36
C GLU A 205 0.30 -13.99 6.66
N ARG A 206 1.47 -14.57 6.97
CA ARG A 206 1.69 -15.25 8.26
C ARG A 206 1.40 -14.35 9.44
N THR A 207 1.88 -13.11 9.39
CA THR A 207 1.65 -12.12 10.45
C THR A 207 0.16 -11.86 10.68
N ILE A 208 -0.65 -11.75 9.62
CA ILE A 208 -2.10 -11.54 9.70
C ILE A 208 -2.83 -12.81 10.16
N ILE A 209 -2.40 -13.99 9.68
CA ILE A 209 -2.98 -15.28 10.06
C ILE A 209 -2.72 -15.55 11.54
N ASP A 210 -1.47 -15.44 11.97
CA ASP A 210 -1.00 -15.68 13.34
C ASP A 210 -1.55 -14.66 14.35
N MET A 211 -2.10 -13.53 13.89
CA MET A 211 -2.83 -12.58 14.74
C MET A 211 -4.21 -13.09 15.20
N ASP A 212 -4.56 -14.37 14.94
CA ASP A 212 -5.64 -15.02 15.69
C ASP A 212 -5.29 -15.05 17.19
N PHE A 213 -6.15 -14.42 17.98
CA PHE A 213 -6.05 -14.20 19.43
C PHE A 213 -5.04 -13.14 19.86
N GLN A 214 -5.55 -11.93 20.16
CA GLN A 214 -5.50 -11.41 21.54
C GLN A 214 -6.54 -10.30 21.74
N HIS A 215 -7.66 -10.70 22.34
CA HIS A 215 -8.48 -9.82 23.18
C HIS A 215 -7.74 -9.38 24.48
N SER A 216 -6.44 -9.64 24.60
CA SER A 216 -5.62 -9.47 25.81
C SER A 216 -4.33 -8.68 25.58
N PHE A 217 -4.35 -7.62 24.77
CA PHE A 217 -3.24 -6.67 24.75
C PHE A 217 -3.69 -5.31 25.29
N GLU A 218 -3.04 -4.86 26.36
CA GLU A 218 -3.26 -3.54 26.95
C GLU A 218 -2.95 -2.45 25.92
N GLY A 219 -4.00 -1.71 25.53
CA GLY A 219 -3.87 -0.59 24.62
C GLY A 219 -3.12 0.58 25.26
N PHE A 220 -2.34 1.31 24.46
CA PHE A 220 -1.82 2.62 24.87
C PHE A 220 -2.85 3.69 24.46
N GLY A 221 -3.79 3.99 25.36
CA GLY A 221 -4.92 4.89 25.08
C GLY A 221 -6.04 4.25 24.25
N ASN A 222 -6.98 5.07 23.75
CA ASN A 222 -8.19 4.64 23.03
C ASN A 222 -7.92 4.13 21.59
N ARG A 223 -6.69 3.71 21.27
CA ARG A 223 -6.30 3.18 19.95
C ARG A 223 -5.24 2.11 20.14
N LYS A 224 -5.44 0.95 19.52
CA LYS A 224 -4.46 -0.13 19.52
C LYS A 224 -3.54 0.00 18.30
N HIS A 225 -2.36 0.60 18.51
CA HIS A 225 -1.30 0.74 17.52
C HIS A 225 -0.09 -0.09 17.94
N TRP A 226 0.47 -0.86 17.02
CA TRP A 226 1.69 -1.64 17.26
C TRP A 226 2.71 -1.39 16.15
N ILE A 227 3.98 -1.25 16.54
CA ILE A 227 5.10 -1.02 15.63
C ILE A 227 6.17 -2.05 15.92
N ARG A 228 6.53 -2.85 14.92
CA ARG A 228 7.71 -3.73 14.94
C ARG A 228 8.80 -3.10 14.06
N GLY A 229 9.93 -2.78 14.67
CA GLY A 229 11.14 -2.35 13.93
C GLY A 229 11.75 -3.52 13.14
N ALA A 230 12.47 -3.17 12.07
CA ALA A 230 13.29 -4.10 11.29
C ALA A 230 14.50 -4.64 12.08
#